data_AF-A0A1U7V8E5-F1
#
_entry.id   AF-A0A1U7V8E5-F1
#
_cell.length_a   1.000
_cell.length_b   1.000
_cell.length_c   1.000
_cell.angle_alpha   90.00
_cell.angle_beta   90.00
_cell.angle_gamma   90.00
#
_symmetry.space_group_name_H-M   'P 1'
#
loop_
_entity.id
_entity.type
_entity.pdbx_description
1 polymer ?
#
loop_
_entity_poly.entity_id
_entity_poly.type
_entity_poly.pdbx_seq_one_letter_code
_entity_poly.pdbx_strand_id
1 'polypeptide(L)'
;MATTGSYFILFFLVLATTGSTSSVVGEIATVLSIDGGGIKGIIPATVLSFLESQLQELDNNEDARLADYFDVIAGTSTGGILTTMISAPNEKGRPFSAAKDIVSFYFEHGPKIFPQGYI
;
A
#
# COMPACT_ATOMS: atom_id res chain seq x y z
N MET A 1 -11.51 5.23 -38.10
CA MET A 1 -10.28 5.38 -37.30
C MET A 1 -10.65 5.07 -35.87
N ALA A 2 -10.11 3.98 -35.31
CA ALA A 2 -10.58 3.36 -34.08
C ALA A 2 -10.35 4.26 -32.85
N THR A 3 -11.26 4.11 -31.89
CA THR A 3 -11.43 4.82 -30.63
C THR A 3 -10.30 4.52 -29.63
N THR A 4 -9.58 5.55 -29.17
CA THR A 4 -8.68 5.44 -28.02
C THR A 4 -9.50 5.57 -26.74
N GLY A 5 -10.13 4.47 -26.32
CA GLY A 5 -10.75 4.37 -25.01
C GLY A 5 -9.67 4.31 -23.94
N SER A 6 -9.45 5.42 -23.24
CA SER A 6 -8.67 5.44 -22.01
C SER A 6 -9.49 4.74 -20.92
N TYR A 7 -9.04 3.56 -20.49
CA TYR A 7 -9.64 2.84 -19.37
C TYR A 7 -9.31 3.59 -18.07
N PHE A 8 -10.11 4.60 -17.78
CA PHE A 8 -10.14 5.25 -16.47
C PHE A 8 -10.75 4.23 -15.49
N ILE A 9 -9.90 3.48 -14.81
CA ILE A 9 -10.31 2.55 -13.75
C ILE A 9 -10.86 3.41 -12.61
N LEU A 10 -12.19 3.48 -12.56
CA LEU A 10 -12.95 4.18 -11.53
C LEU A 10 -12.84 3.39 -10.22
N PHE A 11 -11.93 3.79 -9.33
CA PHE A 11 -11.94 3.34 -7.94
C PHE A 11 -13.19 3.93 -7.26
N PHE A 12 -14.19 3.08 -6.98
CA PHE A 12 -15.31 3.45 -6.13
C PHE A 12 -14.84 3.48 -4.67
N LEU A 13 -14.49 4.67 -4.18
CA LEU A 13 -14.46 4.96 -2.75
C LEU A 13 -15.88 5.40 -2.35
N VAL A 14 -16.64 4.51 -1.71
CA VAL A 14 -17.93 4.88 -1.11
C VAL A 14 -17.65 5.60 0.20
N LEU A 15 -17.62 6.94 0.17
CA LEU A 15 -17.78 7.75 1.37
C LEU A 15 -19.26 7.75 1.75
N ALA A 16 -19.64 6.98 2.76
CA ALA A 16 -20.90 7.17 3.45
C ALA A 16 -20.81 8.47 4.26
N THR A 17 -21.30 9.58 3.72
CA THR A 17 -21.41 10.84 4.45
C THR A 17 -22.68 10.85 5.29
N THR A 18 -22.52 10.66 6.60
CA THR A 18 -23.53 11.08 7.58
C THR A 18 -23.00 12.26 8.36
N GLY A 19 -23.61 13.43 8.16
CA GLY A 19 -23.53 14.56 9.09
C GLY A 19 -22.21 15.35 9.11
N SER A 20 -22.31 16.64 8.82
CA SER A 20 -21.25 17.63 8.99
C SER A 20 -20.70 17.69 10.42
N THR A 21 -19.43 17.29 10.58
CA THR A 21 -18.54 17.84 11.60
C THR A 21 -17.29 18.30 10.87
N SER A 22 -17.00 19.60 10.90
CA SER A 22 -15.67 20.08 10.51
C SER A 22 -14.71 19.58 11.59
N SER A 23 -14.22 18.35 11.42
CA SER A 23 -13.12 17.84 12.21
C SER A 23 -11.91 18.70 11.92
N VAL A 24 -11.29 19.25 12.96
CA VAL A 24 -9.94 19.79 12.82
C VAL A 24 -9.08 18.64 12.28
N VAL A 25 -8.31 18.88 11.21
CA VAL A 25 -7.53 17.83 10.52
C VAL A 25 -6.67 16.99 11.47
N GLY A 26 -6.34 17.50 12.67
CA GLY A 26 -5.62 16.78 13.73
C GLY A 26 -6.42 15.78 14.57
N GLU A 27 -7.73 15.58 14.35
CA GLU A 27 -8.54 14.57 15.07
C GLU A 27 -8.98 13.38 14.19
N ILE A 28 -8.49 13.30 12.95
CA ILE A 28 -8.87 12.22 12.02
C ILE A 28 -7.91 11.05 12.19
N ALA A 29 -8.44 9.88 12.51
CA ALA A 29 -7.67 8.62 12.51
C ALA A 29 -7.49 8.10 11.07
N THR A 30 -6.28 7.74 10.69
CA THR A 30 -5.94 7.22 9.36
C THR A 30 -5.68 5.71 9.41
N VAL A 31 -6.41 4.95 8.57
CA VAL A 31 -6.32 3.48 8.55
C VAL A 31 -6.00 3.00 7.14
N LEU A 32 -4.97 2.16 7.03
CA LEU A 32 -4.63 1.42 5.82
C LEU A 32 -4.98 -0.06 6.01
N SER A 33 -5.82 -0.61 5.12
CA SER A 33 -6.16 -2.04 5.10
C SER A 33 -5.74 -2.68 3.78
N ILE A 34 -5.04 -3.81 3.86
CA ILE A 34 -4.48 -4.52 2.70
C ILE A 34 -5.04 -5.95 2.64
N ASP A 35 -5.82 -6.22 1.61
CA ASP A 35 -6.41 -7.54 1.38
C ASP A 35 -5.37 -8.61 1.05
N GLY A 36 -5.74 -9.87 1.32
CA GLY A 36 -4.98 -11.04 0.88
C GLY A 36 -5.17 -11.34 -0.61
N GLY A 37 -4.27 -12.15 -1.19
CA GLY A 37 -4.42 -12.52 -2.59
C GLY A 37 -3.35 -13.43 -3.18
N GLY A 38 -2.51 -14.07 -2.36
CA GLY A 38 -1.34 -14.81 -2.84
C GLY A 38 -0.41 -13.91 -3.64
N ILE A 39 0.05 -14.38 -4.80
CA ILE A 39 0.91 -13.62 -5.73
C ILE A 39 0.27 -12.30 -6.21
N LYS A 40 -1.07 -12.19 -6.19
CA LYS A 40 -1.77 -10.95 -6.58
C LYS A 40 -1.55 -9.80 -5.59
N GLY A 41 -0.89 -10.03 -4.46
CA GLY A 41 -0.43 -8.96 -3.57
C GLY A 41 0.52 -7.97 -4.24
N ILE A 42 1.05 -8.27 -5.43
CA ILE A 42 1.75 -7.30 -6.28
C ILE A 42 0.86 -6.11 -6.71
N ILE A 43 -0.46 -6.30 -6.80
CA ILE A 43 -1.41 -5.24 -7.16
C ILE A 43 -1.46 -4.16 -6.07
N PRO A 44 -1.82 -4.47 -4.80
CA PRO A 44 -1.76 -3.47 -3.74
C PRO A 44 -0.34 -2.96 -3.51
N ALA A 45 0.71 -3.79 -3.65
CA ALA A 45 2.10 -3.32 -3.54
C ALA A 45 2.43 -2.19 -4.52
N THR A 46 1.94 -2.30 -5.77
CA THR A 46 2.15 -1.25 -6.79
C THR A 46 1.42 0.04 -6.42
N VAL A 47 0.19 -0.06 -5.92
CA VAL A 47 -0.59 1.10 -5.45
C VAL A 47 0.11 1.78 -4.27
N LEU A 48 0.59 1.00 -3.30
CA LEU A 48 1.32 1.50 -2.14
C LEU A 48 2.64 2.17 -2.51
N SER A 49 3.38 1.60 -3.48
CA SER A 49 4.60 2.21 -4.00
C SER A 49 4.33 3.59 -4.61
N PHE A 50 3.23 3.74 -5.34
CA PHE A 50 2.84 5.02 -5.91
C PHE A 50 2.38 6.00 -4.81
N LEU A 51 1.57 5.54 -3.86
CA LEU A 51 1.12 6.40 -2.76
C LEU A 51 2.31 6.94 -1.95
N GLU A 52 3.26 6.07 -1.59
CA GLU A 52 4.44 6.48 -0.83
C GLU A 52 5.30 7.47 -1.63
N SER A 53 5.45 7.30 -2.95
CA SER A 53 6.18 8.28 -3.77
C SER A 53 5.50 9.65 -3.81
N GLN A 54 4.16 9.68 -3.89
CA GLN A 54 3.43 10.95 -3.85
C GLN A 54 3.60 11.65 -2.49
N LEU A 55 3.60 10.91 -1.39
CA LEU A 55 3.81 11.48 -0.04
C LEU A 55 5.24 12.03 0.11
N GLN A 56 6.24 11.30 -0.38
CA GLN A 56 7.64 11.76 -0.41
C GLN A 56 7.80 13.05 -1.22
N GLU A 57 7.15 13.16 -2.38
CA GLU A 57 7.18 14.36 -3.21
C GLU A 57 6.49 15.55 -2.52
N LEU A 58 5.29 15.35 -1.99
CA LEU A 58 4.50 16.41 -1.33
C LEU A 58 5.21 16.99 -0.12
N ASP A 59 5.88 16.15 0.67
CA ASP A 59 6.59 16.57 1.88
C ASP A 59 8.06 16.92 1.63
N ASN A 60 8.53 16.77 0.38
CA ASN A 60 9.93 16.95 0.00
C ASN A 60 10.89 16.15 0.91
N ASN A 61 10.52 14.90 1.19
CA ASN A 61 11.21 14.00 2.11
C ASN A 61 11.28 12.57 1.55
N GLU A 62 12.43 12.18 0.99
CA GLU A 62 12.64 10.83 0.44
C GLU A 62 12.61 9.71 1.50
N ASP A 63 12.77 10.06 2.79
CA ASP A 63 12.73 9.12 3.91
C ASP A 63 11.33 8.96 4.52
N ALA A 64 10.33 9.68 3.99
CA ALA A 64 8.93 9.49 4.35
C ALA A 64 8.46 8.07 3.98
N ARG A 65 7.71 7.45 4.89
CA ARG A 65 7.19 6.08 4.75
C ARG A 65 5.71 6.05 5.10
N LEU A 66 4.98 5.09 4.55
CA LEU A 66 3.54 4.92 4.85
C LEU A 66 3.23 4.88 6.36
N ALA A 67 4.09 4.27 7.17
CA ALA A 67 3.93 4.20 8.62
C ALA A 67 4.02 5.55 9.34
N ASP A 68 4.48 6.62 8.68
CA ASP A 68 4.50 7.97 9.24
C ASP A 68 3.12 8.65 9.17
N TYR A 69 2.24 8.17 8.27
CA TYR A 69 0.96 8.81 7.94
C TYR A 69 -0.26 8.00 8.40
N PHE A 70 -0.10 6.71 8.65
CA PHE A 70 -1.18 5.81 9.03
C PHE A 70 -1.08 5.40 10.50
N ASP A 71 -2.10 5.76 11.29
CA ASP A 71 -2.20 5.36 12.70
C ASP A 71 -2.34 3.85 12.85
N VAL A 72 -3.05 3.21 11.89
CA VAL A 72 -3.26 1.77 11.86
C VAL A 72 -2.98 1.23 10.47
N ILE A 73 -2.15 0.19 10.40
CA ILE A 73 -1.94 -0.60 9.19
C ILE A 73 -2.33 -2.05 9.50
N ALA A 74 -3.27 -2.58 8.72
CA ALA A 74 -3.75 -3.94 8.86
C ALA A 74 -3.68 -4.66 7.51
N GLY A 75 -3.46 -5.97 7.56
CA GLY A 75 -3.55 -6.78 6.36
C GLY A 75 -3.72 -8.26 6.64
N THR A 76 -4.36 -8.96 5.69
CA THR A 76 -4.67 -10.40 5.81
C THR A 76 -3.86 -11.20 4.79
N SER A 77 -3.34 -12.37 5.18
CA SER A 77 -2.53 -13.23 4.30
C SER A 77 -1.35 -12.46 3.70
N THR A 78 -1.18 -12.41 2.36
CA THR A 78 -0.11 -11.62 1.75
C THR A 78 -0.18 -10.14 2.10
N GLY A 79 -1.37 -9.58 2.34
CA GLY A 79 -1.51 -8.22 2.87
C GLY A 79 -0.89 -8.04 4.26
N GLY A 80 -0.89 -9.09 5.08
CA GLY A 80 -0.21 -9.11 6.39
C GLY A 80 1.32 -9.16 6.27
N ILE A 81 1.84 -9.88 5.27
CA ILE A 81 3.28 -9.86 4.94
C ILE A 81 3.68 -8.43 4.55
N LEU A 82 2.91 -7.79 3.67
CA LEU A 82 3.11 -6.40 3.24
C LEU A 82 3.09 -5.44 4.42
N THR A 83 2.05 -5.55 5.25
CA THR A 83 1.91 -4.76 6.48
C THR A 83 3.15 -4.89 7.36
N THR A 84 3.68 -6.10 7.54
CA THR A 84 4.88 -6.34 8.35
C THR A 84 6.10 -5.66 7.74
N MET A 85 6.31 -5.76 6.42
CA MET A 85 7.47 -5.15 5.75
C MET A 85 7.50 -3.61 5.90
N ILE A 86 6.35 -2.96 5.89
CA ILE A 86 6.24 -1.48 5.96
C ILE A 86 6.03 -0.93 7.37
N SER A 87 5.89 -1.79 8.39
CA SER A 87 5.66 -1.34 9.78
C SER A 87 6.67 -1.90 10.78
N ALA A 88 7.32 -3.04 10.49
CA ALA A 88 8.33 -3.59 11.38
C ALA A 88 9.55 -2.67 11.43
N PRO A 89 10.06 -2.33 12.63
CA PRO A 89 11.21 -1.44 12.75
C PRO A 89 12.51 -2.16 12.36
N ASN A 90 13.39 -1.47 11.63
CA ASN A 90 14.79 -1.83 11.47
C ASN A 90 15.65 -1.29 12.64
N GLU A 91 16.97 -1.48 12.56
CA GLU A 91 17.93 -1.04 13.60
C GLU A 91 17.89 0.47 13.90
N LYS A 92 17.38 1.29 12.97
CA LYS A 92 17.23 2.74 13.11
C LYS A 92 15.83 3.15 13.60
N GLY A 93 14.97 2.19 13.96
CA GLY A 93 13.58 2.46 14.36
C GLY A 93 12.68 2.95 13.23
N ARG A 94 13.09 2.76 11.97
CA ARG A 94 12.31 3.09 10.76
C ARG A 94 11.72 1.82 10.15
N PRO A 95 10.66 1.91 9.33
CA PRO A 95 10.15 0.76 8.59
C PRO A 95 11.25 -0.05 7.88
N PHE A 96 11.13 -1.38 7.96
CA PHE A 96 12.10 -2.32 7.41
C PHE A 96 12.26 -2.19 5.89
N SER A 97 11.17 -1.92 5.18
CA SER A 97 11.15 -1.73 3.73
C SER A 97 10.41 -0.46 3.33
N ALA A 98 10.83 0.16 2.23
CA ALA A 98 10.00 1.14 1.52
C ALA A 98 8.93 0.41 0.70
N ALA A 99 7.83 1.09 0.36
CA ALA A 99 6.73 0.48 -0.38
C ALA A 99 7.16 -0.03 -1.77
N LYS A 100 8.12 0.65 -2.41
CA LYS A 100 8.70 0.23 -3.70
C LYS A 100 9.43 -1.11 -3.63
N ASP A 101 10.01 -1.45 -2.47
CA ASP A 101 10.81 -2.68 -2.31
C ASP A 101 9.92 -3.93 -2.25
N ILE A 102 8.63 -3.76 -1.92
CA ILE A 102 7.64 -4.84 -1.86
C ILE A 102 7.42 -5.44 -3.26
N VAL A 103 7.39 -4.60 -4.30
CA VAL A 103 7.21 -5.08 -5.68
C VAL A 103 8.40 -5.96 -6.06
N SER A 104 9.62 -5.52 -5.76
CA SER A 104 10.85 -6.29 -5.95
C SER A 104 10.83 -7.61 -5.18
N PHE A 105 10.36 -7.58 -3.93
CA PHE A 105 10.19 -8.79 -3.10
C PHE A 105 9.31 -9.84 -3.78
N TYR A 106 8.20 -9.45 -4.42
CA TYR A 106 7.37 -10.41 -5.16
C TYR A 106 8.04 -10.96 -6.40
N PHE A 107 8.81 -10.17 -7.14
CA PHE A 107 9.54 -10.68 -8.30
C PHE A 107 10.65 -11.66 -7.90
N GLU A 108 11.37 -11.37 -6.82
CA GLU A 108 12.49 -12.19 -6.37
C GLU A 108 12.04 -13.45 -5.64
N HIS A 109 11.10 -13.32 -4.71
CA HIS A 109 10.69 -14.40 -3.82
C HIS A 109 9.37 -15.05 -4.23
N GLY A 110 8.54 -14.37 -5.04
CA GLY A 110 7.25 -14.88 -5.47
C GLY A 110 7.32 -16.28 -6.11
N PRO A 111 8.24 -16.57 -7.04
CA PRO A 111 8.38 -17.91 -7.61
C PRO A 111 8.78 -19.00 -6.60
N LYS A 112 9.41 -18.64 -5.48
CA LYS A 112 9.80 -19.57 -4.40
C LYS A 112 8.67 -19.77 -3.38
N ILE A 113 7.92 -18.70 -3.08
CA ILE A 113 6.78 -18.71 -2.15
C ILE A 113 5.55 -19.35 -2.81
N PHE A 114 5.37 -19.08 -4.11
CA PHE A 114 4.28 -19.60 -4.95
C PHE A 114 4.88 -20.40 -6.11
N PRO A 115 5.56 -21.53 -5.83
CA PRO A 115 6.13 -22.35 -6.88
C PRO A 115 5.03 -22.84 -7.81
N GLN A 116 5.26 -22.76 -9.13
CA GLN A 116 4.43 -23.50 -10.09
C GLN A 116 4.74 -24.99 -9.94
N GLY A 117 3.97 -25.67 -9.08
CA GLY A 117 3.99 -27.11 -8.94
C GLY A 117 2.92 -27.75 -9.82
N TYR A 118 3.37 -28.60 -10.76
CA TYR A 118 2.64 -29.63 -11.53
C TYR A 118 1.11 -29.65 -11.36
N ILE A 119 0.42 -28.91 -12.23
CA ILE A 119 -0.86 -29.35 -12.78
C ILE A 119 -0.60 -30.07 -14.10
#